data_AF-A0A078RB44-F1
#
_entry.id   AF-A0A078RB44-F1
#
_cell.length_a   1.000
_cell.length_b   1.000
_cell.length_c   1.000
_cell.angle_alpha   90.00
_cell.angle_beta   90.00
_cell.angle_gamma   90.00
#
_symmetry.space_group_name_H-M   'P 1'
#
loop_
_entity.id
_entity.type
_entity.pdbx_description
1 polymer ?
#
loop_
_entity_poly.entity_id
_entity_poly.type
_entity_poly.pdbx_seq_one_letter_code
_entity_poly.pdbx_strand_id
1 'polypeptide(L)'
;MIGKIKKGKSFGGCIRYVMGKDNAEIIGSDGVLLGNNREIADSFNCQCLLNPKIKQPVGHIALSFKPEDKPVLSNEFMAKIAMEYMDLMGIRNTQFILVRHHHTDNPHCHLVYNRIGYDGKVISSQGDYKRNEIATKRLKDKYGLTYAEDKGKTNVTKLHDSERIKYEIYHAVKQALKRARTWKELVVGLAL
;
A
#
# COMPACT_ATOMS: atom_id res chain seq x y z
N MET A 1 -0.64 -9.60 -5.05
CA MET A 1 -0.48 -8.50 -4.05
C MET A 1 -0.05 -7.16 -4.69
N ILE A 2 -0.61 -6.04 -4.22
CA ILE A 2 -0.27 -4.64 -4.58
C ILE A 2 -0.13 -3.82 -3.30
N GLY A 3 0.92 -3.00 -3.18
CA GLY A 3 1.10 -2.05 -2.07
C GLY A 3 0.84 -0.61 -2.49
N LYS A 4 -0.15 0.05 -1.89
CA LYS A 4 -0.46 1.47 -2.12
C LYS A 4 0.06 2.32 -0.97
N ILE A 5 1.12 3.08 -1.23
CA ILE A 5 1.79 3.95 -0.26
C ILE A 5 1.08 5.30 -0.15
N LYS A 6 0.81 5.74 1.07
CA LYS A 6 0.32 7.07 1.45
C LYS A 6 1.16 7.60 2.61
N LYS A 7 1.26 8.93 2.69
CA LYS A 7 1.93 9.66 3.77
C LYS A 7 0.95 10.67 4.34
N GLY A 8 0.89 10.76 5.67
CA GLY A 8 -0.10 11.57 6.37
C GLY A 8 0.51 12.53 7.39
N LYS A 9 -0.28 13.54 7.77
CA LYS A 9 0.11 14.54 8.78
C LYS A 9 -0.41 14.22 10.18
N SER A 10 -1.43 13.36 10.31
CA SER A 10 -2.15 13.13 11.56
C SER A 10 -2.44 11.64 11.76
N PHE A 11 -1.97 11.08 12.88
CA PHE A 11 -2.34 9.72 13.29
C PHE A 11 -3.82 9.63 13.64
N GLY A 12 -4.38 10.59 14.37
CA GLY A 12 -5.82 10.58 14.71
C GLY A 12 -6.73 10.44 13.49
N GLY A 13 -6.43 11.15 12.39
CA GLY A 13 -7.16 10.98 11.13
C GLY A 13 -6.93 9.63 10.46
N CYS A 14 -5.68 9.14 10.45
CA CYS A 14 -5.35 7.86 9.85
C CYS A 14 -5.95 6.66 10.61
N ILE A 15 -5.86 6.66 11.94
CA ILE A 15 -6.43 5.64 12.82
C ILE A 15 -7.95 5.61 12.69
N ARG A 16 -8.62 6.78 12.72
CA ARG A 16 -10.07 6.84 12.48
C ARG A 16 -10.46 6.26 11.12
N TYR A 17 -9.66 6.51 10.08
CA TYR A 17 -9.91 5.96 8.75
C TYR A 17 -9.76 4.43 8.70
N VAL A 18 -8.70 3.86 9.29
CA VAL A 18 -8.47 2.41 9.23
C VAL A 18 -9.28 1.62 10.25
N MET A 19 -9.61 2.19 11.41
CA MET A 19 -10.38 1.52 12.46
C MET A 19 -11.89 1.83 12.39
N GLY A 20 -12.30 2.82 11.60
CA GLY A 20 -13.70 3.28 11.54
C GLY A 20 -14.63 2.42 10.68
N LYS A 21 -14.17 1.26 10.18
CA LYS A 21 -15.04 0.29 9.51
C LYS A 21 -15.46 -0.76 10.52
N ASP A 22 -16.72 -1.18 10.48
CA ASP A 22 -17.34 -2.13 11.43
C ASP A 22 -16.66 -3.50 11.51
N ASN A 23 -15.74 -3.78 10.59
CA ASN A 23 -15.09 -5.06 10.41
C ASN A 23 -13.56 -4.95 10.40
N ALA A 24 -13.04 -3.86 10.99
CA ALA A 24 -11.63 -3.66 11.19
C ALA A 24 -11.11 -4.54 12.33
N GLU A 25 -10.08 -5.34 12.04
CA GLU A 25 -9.41 -6.20 13.01
C GLU A 25 -7.92 -5.90 13.01
N ILE A 26 -7.34 -5.67 14.18
CA ILE A 26 -5.88 -5.55 14.33
C ILE A 26 -5.30 -6.96 14.37
N ILE A 27 -4.49 -7.29 13.37
CA ILE A 27 -3.87 -8.62 13.19
C ILE A 27 -2.36 -8.61 13.47
N GLY A 28 -1.83 -7.47 13.93
CA GLY A 28 -0.44 -7.30 14.33
C GLY A 28 -0.15 -5.86 14.77
N SER A 29 0.77 -5.67 15.70
CA SER A 29 1.17 -4.35 16.21
C SER A 29 2.50 -4.40 16.95
N ASP A 30 3.16 -3.26 17.07
CA ASP A 30 4.31 -3.05 17.95
C ASP A 30 4.30 -1.64 18.53
N GLY A 31 4.65 -1.53 19.82
CA GLY A 31 4.86 -0.25 20.52
C GLY A 31 3.64 0.67 20.68
N VAL A 32 2.41 0.16 20.53
CA VAL A 32 1.18 0.96 20.64
C VAL A 32 0.19 0.36 21.64
N LEU A 33 -0.56 1.22 22.34
CA LEU A 33 -1.67 0.82 23.20
C LEU A 33 -2.93 0.61 22.34
N LEU A 34 -3.57 -0.55 22.49
CA LEU A 34 -4.70 -0.97 21.65
C LEU A 34 -6.08 -0.80 22.28
N GLY A 35 -6.19 -0.04 23.39
CA GLY A 35 -7.46 0.07 24.13
C GLY A 35 -8.56 0.76 23.35
N ASN A 36 -8.25 1.87 22.67
CA ASN A 36 -9.19 2.57 21.78
C ASN A 36 -8.46 3.42 20.72
N ASN A 37 -9.20 3.94 19.75
CA ASN A 37 -8.65 4.75 18.66
C ASN A 37 -7.86 5.98 19.13
N ARG A 38 -8.22 6.57 20.27
CA ARG A 38 -7.51 7.71 20.84
C ARG A 38 -6.16 7.26 21.41
N GLU A 39 -6.13 6.20 22.21
CA GLU A 39 -4.90 5.64 22.77
C GLU A 39 -3.90 5.16 21.71
N ILE A 40 -4.40 4.54 20.63
CA ILE A 40 -3.57 4.15 19.49
C ILE A 40 -2.92 5.40 18.87
N ALA A 41 -3.73 6.42 18.57
CA ALA A 41 -3.23 7.66 17.97
C ALA A 41 -2.26 8.39 18.92
N ASP A 42 -2.55 8.43 20.21
CA ASP A 42 -1.70 9.07 21.22
C ASP A 42 -0.37 8.33 21.37
N SER A 43 -0.36 6.99 21.33
CA SER A 43 0.87 6.17 21.32
C SER A 43 1.80 6.56 20.16
N PHE A 44 1.24 6.71 18.95
CA PHE A 44 2.00 7.17 17.78
C PHE A 44 2.48 8.62 17.92
N ASN A 45 1.63 9.51 18.44
CA ASN A 45 1.99 10.92 18.63
C ASN A 45 3.11 11.08 19.67
N CYS A 46 3.16 10.26 20.72
CA CYS A 46 4.24 10.28 21.71
C CYS A 46 5.61 10.06 21.06
N GLN A 47 5.74 9.07 20.16
CA GLN A 47 7.00 8.85 19.43
C GLN A 47 7.33 9.99 18.46
N CYS A 48 6.34 10.74 18.00
CA CYS A 48 6.59 11.91 17.14
C CYS A 48 7.34 13.03 17.86
N LEU A 49 7.29 13.07 19.20
CA LEU A 49 8.01 14.05 20.01
C LEU A 49 9.53 13.90 19.89
N LEU A 50 10.03 12.73 19.48
CA LEU A 50 11.46 12.51 19.21
C LEU A 50 11.97 13.31 18.00
N ASN A 51 11.07 13.75 17.10
CA ASN A 51 11.45 14.54 15.94
C ASN A 51 10.33 15.53 15.54
N PRO A 52 10.20 16.67 16.24
CA PRO A 52 9.12 17.62 16.02
C PRO A 52 9.18 18.35 14.67
N LYS A 53 10.26 18.21 13.92
CA LYS A 53 10.45 18.88 12.61
C LYS A 53 9.77 18.14 11.45
N ILE A 54 9.36 16.88 11.64
CA ILE A 54 8.73 16.12 10.56
C ILE A 54 7.34 16.68 10.21
N LYS A 55 7.08 16.89 8.93
CA LYS A 55 5.77 17.40 8.46
C LYS A 55 4.75 16.29 8.21
N GLN A 56 5.20 15.07 7.97
CA GLN A 56 4.36 13.92 7.63
C GLN A 56 4.88 12.67 8.35
N PRO A 57 4.58 12.52 9.66
CA PRO A 57 5.06 11.40 10.46
C PRO A 57 4.36 10.08 10.12
N VAL A 58 3.17 10.12 9.53
CA VAL A 58 2.38 8.91 9.29
C VAL A 58 2.85 8.22 8.01
N GLY A 59 3.24 6.96 8.12
CA GLY A 59 3.34 6.03 7.01
C GLY A 59 2.08 5.17 6.95
N HIS A 60 1.44 5.08 5.78
CA HIS A 60 0.26 4.25 5.57
C HIS A 60 0.39 3.45 4.28
N ILE A 61 0.31 2.13 4.35
CA ILE A 61 0.40 1.26 3.20
C ILE A 61 -0.80 0.32 3.20
N ALA A 62 -1.61 0.36 2.15
CA ALA A 62 -2.63 -0.65 1.92
C ALA A 62 -2.02 -1.79 1.09
N LEU A 63 -1.99 -2.99 1.67
CA LEU A 63 -1.60 -4.22 0.98
C LEU A 63 -2.88 -4.93 0.52
N SER A 64 -3.11 -4.90 -0.78
CA SER A 64 -4.28 -5.54 -1.41
C SER A 64 -3.88 -6.82 -2.12
N PHE A 65 -4.70 -7.85 -1.95
CA PHE A 65 -4.54 -9.16 -2.55
C PHE A 65 -5.64 -9.39 -3.58
N LYS A 66 -5.40 -10.37 -4.43
CA LYS A 66 -6.37 -10.76 -5.45
C LYS A 66 -7.45 -11.64 -4.81
N PRO A 67 -8.72 -11.58 -5.26
CA PRO A 67 -9.77 -12.45 -4.74
C PRO A 67 -9.41 -13.94 -4.81
N GLU A 68 -8.64 -14.34 -5.83
CA GLU A 68 -8.14 -15.70 -6.03
C GLU A 68 -7.19 -16.15 -4.89
N ASP A 69 -6.50 -15.21 -4.25
CA ASP A 69 -5.60 -15.51 -3.12
C ASP A 69 -6.39 -15.70 -1.81
N LYS A 70 -7.69 -15.37 -1.75
CA LYS A 70 -8.49 -15.38 -0.51
C LYS A 70 -8.40 -16.68 0.32
N PRO A 71 -8.39 -17.89 -0.27
CA PRO A 71 -8.31 -19.14 0.50
C PRO A 71 -7.05 -19.29 1.37
N VAL A 72 -5.95 -18.64 1.00
CA VAL A 72 -4.68 -18.72 1.74
C VAL A 72 -4.47 -17.54 2.70
N LEU A 73 -5.33 -16.53 2.70
CA LEU A 73 -5.18 -15.29 3.47
C LEU A 73 -5.77 -15.38 4.88
N SER A 74 -5.17 -16.23 5.74
CA SER A 74 -5.42 -16.19 7.19
C SER A 74 -4.81 -14.92 7.82
N ASN A 75 -5.24 -14.58 9.04
CA ASN A 75 -4.69 -13.43 9.76
C ASN A 75 -3.17 -13.58 9.98
N GLU A 76 -2.73 -14.78 10.36
CA GLU A 76 -1.33 -15.12 10.59
C GLU A 76 -0.51 -14.98 9.30
N PHE A 77 -1.05 -15.44 8.18
CA PHE A 77 -0.38 -15.35 6.89
C PHE A 77 -0.27 -13.91 6.40
N MET A 78 -1.34 -13.12 6.54
CA MET A 78 -1.32 -11.70 6.21
C MET A 78 -0.34 -10.93 7.11
N ALA A 79 -0.29 -11.22 8.40
CA ALA A 79 0.68 -10.64 9.33
C ALA A 79 2.11 -10.99 8.93
N LYS A 80 2.39 -12.28 8.63
CA LYS A 80 3.70 -12.74 8.15
C LYS A 80 4.15 -11.99 6.90
N ILE A 81 3.27 -11.90 5.89
CA ILE A 81 3.58 -11.17 4.64
C ILE A 81 3.86 -9.69 4.93
N ALA A 82 3.07 -9.06 5.79
CA ALA A 82 3.25 -7.64 6.13
C ALA A 82 4.58 -7.39 6.85
N MET A 83 5.01 -8.28 7.75
CA MET A 83 6.31 -8.17 8.42
C MET A 83 7.47 -8.30 7.43
N GLU A 84 7.44 -9.30 6.54
CA GLU A 84 8.47 -9.41 5.50
C GLU A 84 8.45 -8.23 4.52
N TYR A 85 7.26 -7.71 4.21
CA TYR A 85 7.11 -6.51 3.40
C TYR A 85 7.75 -5.28 4.08
N MET A 86 7.52 -5.09 5.38
CA MET A 86 8.17 -4.02 6.17
C MET A 86 9.68 -4.12 6.09
N ASP A 87 10.23 -5.32 6.26
CA ASP A 87 11.67 -5.57 6.13
C ASP A 87 12.22 -5.19 4.75
N LEU A 88 11.54 -5.60 3.68
CA LEU A 88 11.94 -5.27 2.31
C LEU A 88 11.81 -3.77 2.01
N MET A 89 10.88 -3.09 2.67
CA MET A 89 10.68 -1.66 2.56
C MET A 89 11.67 -0.83 3.40
N GLY A 90 12.40 -1.47 4.32
CA GLY A 90 13.27 -0.80 5.28
C GLY A 90 12.50 -0.12 6.41
N ILE A 91 11.27 -0.56 6.69
CA ILE A 91 10.44 -0.08 7.79
C ILE A 91 10.76 -0.97 8.99
N ARG A 92 11.67 -0.48 9.84
CA ARG A 92 12.16 -1.19 11.03
C ARG A 92 12.28 -0.22 12.19
N ASN A 93 12.41 -0.77 13.40
CA ASN A 93 12.69 0.02 14.60
C ASN A 93 11.66 1.14 14.80
N THR A 94 10.37 0.83 14.64
CA THR A 94 9.28 1.80 14.73
C THR A 94 7.97 1.16 15.13
N GLN A 95 7.08 1.94 15.72
CA GLN A 95 5.71 1.55 16.00
C GLN A 95 4.95 1.21 14.73
N PHE A 96 4.05 0.22 14.82
CA PHE A 96 3.07 -0.04 13.77
C PHE A 96 1.79 -0.67 14.30
N ILE A 97 0.74 -0.59 13.49
CA ILE A 97 -0.43 -1.48 13.53
C ILE A 97 -0.69 -2.03 12.14
N LEU A 98 -1.21 -3.25 12.09
CA LEU A 98 -1.68 -3.92 10.89
C LEU A 98 -3.16 -4.22 11.04
N VAL A 99 -3.98 -3.54 10.26
CA VAL A 99 -5.44 -3.62 10.35
C VAL A 99 -5.99 -4.32 9.13
N ARG A 100 -6.63 -5.48 9.30
CA ARG A 100 -7.39 -6.16 8.25
C ARG A 100 -8.81 -5.59 8.19
N HIS A 101 -9.34 -5.38 6.99
CA HIS A 101 -10.76 -5.14 6.79
C HIS A 101 -11.38 -6.42 6.25
N HIS A 102 -12.40 -6.93 6.93
CA HIS A 102 -13.19 -8.05 6.39
C HIS A 102 -14.22 -7.56 5.38
N HIS A 103 -14.95 -8.48 4.73
CA HIS A 103 -16.12 -8.18 3.90
C HIS A 103 -15.96 -7.09 2.82
N THR A 104 -14.81 -7.01 2.17
CA THR A 104 -14.59 -6.16 1.00
C THR A 104 -14.31 -6.99 -0.25
N ASP A 105 -14.64 -6.46 -1.44
CA ASP A 105 -14.45 -7.13 -2.73
C ASP A 105 -13.04 -7.75 -2.90
N ASN A 106 -12.01 -7.04 -2.45
CA ASN A 106 -10.63 -7.52 -2.47
C ASN A 106 -10.09 -7.68 -1.05
N PRO A 107 -9.50 -8.83 -0.68
CA PRO A 107 -8.84 -8.99 0.61
C PRO A 107 -7.70 -7.96 0.76
N HIS A 108 -7.65 -7.25 1.89
CA HIS A 108 -6.60 -6.29 2.14
C HIS A 108 -6.36 -6.03 3.63
N CYS A 109 -5.17 -5.51 3.91
CA CYS A 109 -4.83 -4.95 5.22
C CYS A 109 -4.14 -3.59 5.05
N HIS A 110 -4.20 -2.79 6.11
CA HIS A 110 -3.59 -1.49 6.24
C HIS A 110 -2.47 -1.56 7.26
N LEU A 111 -1.24 -1.36 6.79
CA LEU A 111 -0.10 -1.12 7.64
C LEU A 111 -0.02 0.39 7.92
N VAL A 112 -0.13 0.77 9.18
CA VAL A 112 0.12 2.14 9.66
C VAL A 112 1.35 2.09 10.54
N TYR A 113 2.33 2.93 10.26
CA TYR A 113 3.60 2.96 11.00
C TYR A 113 4.08 4.38 11.23
N ASN A 114 4.94 4.55 12.24
CA ASN A 114 5.61 5.83 12.47
C ASN A 114 6.83 5.97 11.56
N ARG A 115 6.92 7.07 10.82
CA ARG A 115 8.10 7.39 10.01
C ARG A 115 9.26 7.92 10.86
N ILE A 116 9.05 8.17 12.14
CA ILE A 116 10.12 8.40 13.11
C ILE A 116 10.38 7.05 13.77
N GLY A 117 11.62 6.57 13.75
CA GLY A 117 12.01 5.35 14.46
C GLY A 117 12.14 5.57 15.97
N TYR A 118 12.33 4.50 16.73
CA TYR A 118 12.57 4.56 18.18
C TYR A 118 13.84 5.35 18.55
N ASP A 119 14.76 5.52 17.59
CA ASP A 119 15.97 6.35 17.72
C ASP A 119 15.76 7.83 17.32
N GLY A 120 14.52 8.25 17.04
CA GLY A 120 14.17 9.60 16.60
C GLY A 120 14.53 9.92 15.14
N LYS A 121 15.14 8.98 14.42
CA LYS A 121 15.52 9.18 13.01
C LYS A 121 14.33 8.96 12.08
N VAL A 122 14.34 9.68 10.97
CA VAL A 122 13.29 9.56 9.96
C VAL A 122 13.57 8.37 9.04
N ILE A 123 12.60 7.45 8.94
CA ILE A 123 12.56 6.41 7.92
C ILE A 123 12.35 7.09 6.56
N SER A 124 13.40 7.03 5.74
CA SER A 124 13.45 7.73 4.46
C SER A 124 12.41 7.22 3.49
N SER A 125 11.68 8.16 2.88
CA SER A 125 10.77 7.91 1.78
C SER A 125 11.46 7.89 0.42
N GLN A 126 12.77 8.06 0.35
CA GLN A 126 13.46 8.08 -0.93
C GLN A 126 13.47 6.67 -1.54
N GLY A 127 12.96 6.54 -2.76
CA GLY A 127 12.92 5.28 -3.50
C GLY A 127 11.88 4.26 -2.99
N ASP A 128 10.95 4.68 -2.14
CA ASP A 128 9.92 3.80 -1.57
C ASP A 128 9.00 3.17 -2.64
N TYR A 129 8.67 3.88 -3.72
CA TYR A 129 7.92 3.29 -4.85
C TYR A 129 8.68 2.14 -5.52
N LYS A 130 9.98 2.30 -5.77
CA LYS A 130 10.83 1.25 -6.36
C LYS A 130 11.01 0.07 -5.40
N ARG A 131 11.26 0.35 -4.12
CA ARG A 131 11.32 -0.70 -3.09
C ARG A 131 10.01 -1.48 -2.99
N ASN A 132 8.87 -0.80 -3.07
CA ASN A 132 7.56 -1.43 -3.05
C ASN A 132 7.29 -2.33 -4.25
N GLU A 133 7.67 -1.90 -5.47
CA GLU A 133 7.58 -2.75 -6.66
C GLU A 133 8.40 -4.03 -6.49
N ILE A 134 9.65 -3.91 -6.04
CA ILE A 134 10.53 -5.06 -5.78
C ILE A 134 9.96 -5.95 -4.67
N ALA A 135 9.51 -5.37 -3.57
CA ALA A 135 8.99 -6.10 -2.42
C ALA A 135 7.72 -6.89 -2.77
N THR A 136 6.77 -6.23 -3.44
CA THR A 136 5.52 -6.88 -3.86
C THR A 136 5.77 -7.97 -4.90
N LYS A 137 6.72 -7.78 -5.83
CA LYS A 137 7.13 -8.83 -6.77
C LYS A 137 7.74 -10.03 -6.04
N ARG A 138 8.75 -9.80 -5.19
CA ARG A 138 9.43 -10.85 -4.44
C ARG A 138 8.49 -11.67 -3.56
N LEU A 139 7.55 -11.01 -2.89
CA LEU A 139 6.57 -11.69 -2.03
C LEU A 139 5.54 -12.48 -2.85
N LYS A 140 5.11 -11.97 -4.01
CA LYS A 140 4.27 -12.77 -4.91
C LYS A 140 4.99 -14.02 -5.38
N ASP A 141 6.24 -13.90 -5.82
CA ASP A 141 7.04 -15.04 -6.28
C ASP A 141 7.26 -16.07 -5.16
N LYS A 142 7.64 -15.60 -3.96
CA LYS A 142 7.90 -16.47 -2.80
C LYS A 142 6.67 -17.26 -2.36
N TYR A 143 5.49 -16.66 -2.41
CA TYR A 143 4.26 -17.22 -1.86
C TYR A 143 3.27 -17.72 -2.91
N GLY A 144 3.64 -17.69 -4.20
CA GLY A 144 2.75 -18.08 -5.28
C GLY A 144 1.49 -17.21 -5.39
N LEU A 145 1.55 -15.94 -4.97
CA LEU A 145 0.39 -15.05 -4.99
C LEU A 145 0.09 -14.57 -6.40
N THR A 146 -1.19 -14.39 -6.67
CA THR A 146 -1.70 -14.01 -7.99
C THR A 146 -1.16 -12.64 -8.42
N TYR A 147 -0.62 -12.62 -9.64
CA TYR A 147 -0.23 -11.40 -10.32
C TYR A 147 -1.46 -10.62 -10.76
N ALA A 148 -1.37 -9.29 -10.73
CA ALA A 148 -2.39 -8.51 -11.43
C ALA A 148 -2.34 -8.91 -12.90
N GLU A 149 -3.50 -9.34 -13.45
CA GLU A 149 -3.63 -9.46 -14.89
C GLU A 149 -3.19 -8.16 -15.56
N ASP A 150 -2.70 -8.30 -16.77
CA ASP A 150 -2.31 -7.21 -17.64
C ASP A 150 -3.41 -6.14 -17.63
N LYS A 151 -3.04 -4.84 -17.67
CA LYS A 151 -3.97 -3.68 -17.63
C LYS A 151 -5.07 -3.70 -18.72
N GLY A 152 -5.17 -4.75 -19.51
CA GLY A 152 -6.23 -4.98 -20.49
C GLY A 152 -7.62 -5.22 -19.92
N LYS A 153 -7.77 -5.68 -18.67
CA LYS A 153 -9.06 -6.06 -18.07
C LYS A 153 -9.52 -5.16 -16.90
N THR A 154 -9.14 -3.88 -16.89
CA THR A 154 -9.64 -2.95 -15.86
C THR A 154 -11.09 -2.60 -16.13
N ASN A 155 -11.94 -2.65 -15.10
CA ASN A 155 -13.32 -2.17 -15.21
C ASN A 155 -13.32 -0.63 -15.25
N VAL A 156 -13.30 -0.07 -16.47
CA VAL A 156 -13.15 1.36 -16.75
C VAL A 156 -14.27 2.19 -16.13
N THR A 157 -15.45 1.62 -15.92
CA THR A 157 -16.62 2.33 -15.36
C THR A 157 -16.45 2.69 -13.89
N LYS A 158 -15.56 2.01 -13.16
CA LYS A 158 -15.24 2.30 -11.75
C LYS A 158 -14.06 3.24 -11.56
N LEU A 159 -13.40 3.69 -12.63
CA LEU A 159 -12.26 4.59 -12.54
C LEU A 159 -12.71 6.04 -12.36
N HIS A 160 -12.01 6.77 -11.48
CA HIS A 160 -12.16 8.23 -11.44
C HIS A 160 -11.66 8.84 -12.76
N ASP A 161 -12.19 9.99 -13.18
CA ASP A 161 -11.88 10.59 -14.49
C ASP A 161 -10.37 10.68 -14.80
N SER A 162 -9.55 11.11 -13.84
CA SER A 162 -8.09 11.20 -14.02
C SER A 162 -7.41 9.83 -14.19
N GLU A 163 -7.96 8.76 -13.62
CA GLU A 163 -7.49 7.39 -13.78
C GLU A 163 -7.99 6.80 -15.10
N ARG A 164 -9.20 7.16 -15.54
CA ARG A 164 -9.77 6.78 -16.83
C ARG A 164 -8.94 7.32 -18.00
N ILE A 165 -8.57 8.61 -17.98
CA ILE A 165 -7.72 9.21 -19.02
C ILE A 165 -6.37 8.49 -19.10
N LYS A 166 -5.73 8.21 -17.96
CA LYS A 166 -4.47 7.46 -17.91
C LYS A 166 -4.62 6.04 -18.49
N TYR A 167 -5.77 5.42 -18.25
CA TYR A 167 -6.09 4.11 -18.78
C TYR A 167 -6.25 4.12 -20.31
N GLU A 168 -6.98 5.11 -20.85
CA GLU A 168 -7.17 5.32 -22.29
C GLU A 168 -5.84 5.56 -22.99
N ILE A 169 -5.00 6.47 -22.47
CA ILE A 169 -3.65 6.73 -23.01
C ILE A 169 -2.82 5.44 -23.01
N TYR A 170 -2.81 4.70 -21.89
CA TYR A 170 -2.05 3.45 -21.79
C TYR A 170 -2.50 2.44 -22.84
N HIS A 171 -3.81 2.30 -23.07
CA HIS A 171 -4.35 1.38 -24.08
C HIS A 171 -4.04 1.79 -25.50
N ALA A 172 -4.21 3.07 -25.83
CA ALA A 172 -3.84 3.60 -27.15
C ALA A 172 -2.37 3.32 -27.45
N VAL A 173 -1.47 3.64 -26.51
CA VAL A 173 -0.03 3.36 -26.62
C VAL A 173 0.23 1.86 -26.75
N LYS A 174 -0.40 1.02 -25.93
CA LYS A 174 -0.20 -0.43 -25.98
C LYS A 174 -0.65 -1.04 -27.31
N GLN A 175 -1.75 -0.57 -27.89
CA GLN A 175 -2.23 -1.05 -29.19
C GLN A 175 -1.32 -0.57 -30.33
N ALA A 176 -0.88 0.69 -30.31
CA ALA A 176 0.05 1.23 -31.29
C ALA A 176 1.40 0.48 -31.26
N LEU A 177 1.92 0.17 -30.06
CA LEU A 177 3.16 -0.60 -29.87
C LEU A 177 3.11 -2.02 -30.44
N LYS A 178 1.94 -2.66 -30.56
CA LYS A 178 1.83 -3.98 -31.20
C LYS A 178 2.13 -3.94 -32.70
N ARG A 179 1.97 -2.77 -33.32
CA ARG A 179 2.08 -2.56 -34.77
C ARG A 179 3.29 -1.71 -35.16
N ALA A 180 3.92 -1.04 -34.19
CA ALA A 180 5.06 -0.17 -34.40
C ALA A 180 6.38 -0.85 -34.02
N ARG A 181 7.36 -0.77 -34.92
CA ARG A 181 8.77 -1.11 -34.71
C ARG A 181 9.67 0.12 -34.66
N THR A 182 9.17 1.27 -35.11
CA THR A 182 9.88 2.55 -35.08
C THR A 182 9.07 3.65 -34.38
N TRP A 183 9.75 4.71 -33.94
CA TRP A 183 9.10 5.89 -33.35
C TRP A 183 8.09 6.53 -34.31
N LYS A 184 8.43 6.60 -35.61
CA LYS A 184 7.54 7.16 -36.64
C LYS A 184 6.24 6.37 -36.77
N GLU A 185 6.32 5.04 -36.76
CA GLU A 185 5.16 4.15 -36.79
C GLU A 185 4.32 4.27 -35.52
N LEU A 186 4.96 4.46 -34.36
CA LEU A 186 4.26 4.67 -33.09
C LEU A 186 3.45 5.97 -33.11
N VAL A 187 4.04 7.07 -33.59
CA VAL A 187 3.35 8.37 -33.70
C VAL A 187 2.16 8.28 -34.64
N VAL A 188 2.31 7.63 -35.81
CA VAL A 188 1.19 7.41 -36.74
C VAL A 188 0.10 6.56 -36.09
N GLY A 189 0.47 5.51 -35.34
CA GLY A 189 -0.48 4.63 -34.65
C GLY A 189 -1.24 5.28 -33.48
N LEU A 190 -0.81 6.45 -33.01
CA LEU A 190 -1.46 7.24 -31.96
C LEU A 190 -2.34 8.39 -32.49
N ALA A 191 -2.31 8.66 -33.80
CA ALA A 191 -2.99 9.79 -34.43
C ALA A 191 -4.44 9.49 -34.89
N LEU A 192 -5.07 8.47 -34.31
CA LEU A 192 -6.46 8.05 -34.57
C LEU A 192 -7.29 8.17 -33.29
#